data_AF-A0A1C6VYT2-F1
#
_entry.id   AF-A0A1C6VYT2-F1
#
_cell.length_a   1.000
_cell.length_b   1.000
_cell.length_c   1.000
_cell.angle_alpha   90.00
_cell.angle_beta   90.00
_cell.angle_gamma   90.00
#
_symmetry.space_group_name_H-M   'P 1'
#
loop_
_entity.id
_entity.type
_entity.pdbx_description
1 polymer ?
#
loop_
_entity_poly.entity_id
_entity_poly.type
_entity_poly.pdbx_seq_one_letter_code
_entity_poly.pdbx_strand_id
1 'polypeptide(L)'
;MRRPLAVLGLLVVLLAACRSSGRAGPAPAPEPLRPAWQPVSLPMPPGLSGRLALRDVASCAGRWFVVGAVVDAAGVTHPAAWSSADAATWVPLRPVPRSPYGVENVLTAAGCRDGRLGAVGGKSGGVHGNPRISTWRQVADGSLVEVPAEFEVFGGADAVNVGRIAGGPRGWLLSGNRATGAAAWVSPDGAEFRLVSAVPGLAADATGRPWVADGTATASGWLMVGSVLASGRTGSRAVVWTSADGSAWRRAVLPGGGADEDLQRVVRAGDRVVAVGRRGEGLGAWLGAGDAWRPGGGLGGAGTDRPGRVWGLAARGDGVWAVVVGSAERAGWFSADGVRWSPVALPVAVPAGSDRTVAVTAAGEEALLLVDDDAGARVWAARGPWGPA
;
A
#
# COMPACT_ATOMS: atom_id res chain seq x y z
N MET A 1 35.75 -73.11 -4.19
CA MET A 1 36.11 -71.74 -3.74
C MET A 1 35.91 -70.73 -4.87
N ARG A 2 34.69 -70.26 -5.14
CA ARG A 2 34.37 -69.24 -6.17
C ARG A 2 33.03 -68.54 -5.86
N ARG A 3 32.94 -67.78 -4.76
CA ARG A 3 31.74 -66.98 -4.42
C ARG A 3 31.94 -65.59 -3.77
N PRO A 4 33.16 -65.09 -3.41
CA PRO A 4 33.24 -63.76 -2.81
C PRO A 4 33.45 -62.58 -3.79
N LEU A 5 33.81 -62.82 -5.06
CA LEU A 5 34.15 -61.74 -5.99
C LEU A 5 32.95 -61.08 -6.70
N ALA A 6 31.82 -61.78 -6.84
CA ALA A 6 30.65 -61.23 -7.53
C ALA A 6 29.85 -60.22 -6.67
N VAL A 7 29.91 -60.34 -5.34
CA VAL A 7 29.16 -59.46 -4.43
C VAL A 7 29.85 -58.10 -4.26
N LEU A 8 31.18 -58.04 -4.33
CA LEU A 8 31.91 -56.77 -4.24
C LEU A 8 31.71 -55.88 -5.47
N GLY A 9 31.61 -56.48 -6.67
CA GLY A 9 31.38 -55.74 -7.92
C GLY A 9 30.01 -55.06 -7.97
N LEU A 10 28.97 -55.71 -7.45
CA LEU A 10 27.61 -55.16 -7.43
C LEU A 10 27.47 -54.00 -6.42
N LEU A 11 28.21 -54.05 -5.30
CA LEU A 11 28.20 -52.98 -4.30
C LEU A 11 28.90 -51.71 -4.80
N VAL A 12 29.96 -51.84 -5.60
CA VAL A 12 30.68 -50.69 -6.19
C VAL A 12 29.83 -49.99 -7.26
N VAL A 13 29.02 -50.73 -8.03
CA VAL A 13 28.11 -50.13 -9.04
C VAL A 13 26.93 -49.42 -8.38
N LEU A 14 26.39 -49.93 -7.26
CA LEU A 14 25.33 -49.24 -6.50
C LEU A 14 25.84 -47.99 -5.76
N LEU A 15 27.11 -47.97 -5.33
CA LEU A 15 27.72 -46.78 -4.70
C LEU A 15 28.17 -45.71 -5.72
N ALA A 16 28.36 -46.08 -6.99
CA ALA A 16 28.68 -45.13 -8.07
C ALA A 16 27.45 -44.42 -8.66
N ALA A 17 26.24 -44.98 -8.52
CA ALA A 17 25.00 -44.36 -8.98
C ALA A 17 24.48 -43.23 -8.06
N CYS A 18 25.09 -43.03 -6.89
CA CYS A 18 24.84 -41.87 -6.02
C CYS A 18 25.74 -40.67 -6.34
N ARG A 19 26.56 -40.73 -7.41
CA ARG A 19 27.39 -39.59 -7.84
C ARG A 19 26.57 -38.61 -8.69
N SER A 20 26.36 -37.46 -8.07
CA SER A 20 25.97 -36.18 -8.66
C SER A 20 24.70 -36.19 -9.52
N SER A 21 23.56 -36.09 -8.85
CA SER A 21 22.65 -35.00 -9.23
C SER A 21 23.45 -33.71 -9.10
N GLY A 22 24.07 -33.29 -10.21
CA GLY A 22 24.81 -32.05 -10.31
C GLY A 22 23.99 -30.96 -9.64
N ARG A 23 24.62 -30.25 -8.69
CA ARG A 23 24.04 -29.05 -8.09
C ARG A 23 23.64 -28.19 -9.28
N ALA A 24 22.36 -28.18 -9.62
CA ALA A 24 21.84 -27.28 -10.63
C ALA A 24 22.31 -25.91 -10.16
N GLY A 25 23.15 -25.25 -10.98
CA GLY A 25 23.55 -23.88 -10.67
C GLY A 25 22.30 -23.07 -10.36
N PRO A 26 22.39 -22.07 -9.46
CA PRO A 26 21.23 -21.24 -9.17
C PRO A 26 20.61 -20.81 -10.51
N ALA A 27 19.33 -21.13 -10.69
CA ALA A 27 18.63 -20.78 -11.92
C ALA A 27 18.86 -19.29 -12.19
N PRO A 28 19.15 -18.90 -13.44
CA PRO A 28 19.38 -17.49 -13.76
C PRO A 28 18.22 -16.67 -13.23
N ALA A 29 18.53 -15.55 -12.57
CA ALA A 29 17.51 -14.65 -12.06
C ALA A 29 16.58 -14.25 -13.21
N PRO A 30 15.25 -14.23 -13.00
CA PRO A 30 14.32 -13.83 -14.05
C PRO A 30 14.67 -12.44 -14.55
N GLU A 31 14.66 -12.29 -15.87
CA GLU A 31 14.93 -11.01 -16.50
C GLU A 31 13.92 -9.95 -16.04
N PRO A 32 14.35 -8.72 -15.71
CA PRO A 32 13.43 -7.66 -15.33
C PRO A 32 12.48 -7.29 -16.45
N LEU A 33 11.21 -7.12 -16.09
CA LEU A 33 10.21 -6.53 -16.96
C LEU A 33 10.53 -5.04 -17.17
N ARG A 34 10.33 -4.53 -18.39
CA ARG A 34 10.68 -3.14 -18.75
C ARG A 34 9.46 -2.40 -19.30
N PRO A 35 8.64 -1.78 -18.43
CA PRO A 35 7.58 -0.88 -18.86
C PRO A 35 8.16 0.32 -19.61
N ALA A 36 7.45 0.78 -20.65
CA ALA A 36 7.79 2.01 -21.37
C ALA A 36 7.35 3.25 -20.55
N TRP A 37 8.09 3.56 -19.49
CA TRP A 37 7.80 4.71 -18.62
C TRP A 37 7.91 6.04 -19.37
N GLN A 38 6.87 6.86 -19.25
CA GLN A 38 6.82 8.22 -19.76
C GLN A 38 6.61 9.20 -18.61
N PRO A 39 7.37 10.31 -18.55
CA PRO A 39 7.13 11.34 -17.54
C PRO A 39 5.76 11.99 -17.76
N VAL A 40 5.09 12.29 -16.65
CA VAL A 40 3.78 12.94 -16.62
C VAL A 40 3.92 14.30 -15.93
N SER A 41 3.42 15.34 -16.59
CA SER A 41 3.39 16.69 -16.05
C SER A 41 2.04 16.98 -15.41
N LEU A 42 2.05 17.48 -14.18
CA LEU A 42 0.85 18.01 -13.52
C LEU A 42 0.83 19.54 -13.63
N PRO A 43 -0.24 20.14 -14.16
CA PRO A 43 -0.32 21.61 -14.24
C PRO A 43 -0.43 22.22 -12.84
N MET A 44 0.20 23.38 -12.64
CA MET A 44 0.02 24.14 -11.40
C MET A 44 -1.44 24.59 -11.25
N PRO A 45 -2.09 24.41 -10.08
CA PRO A 45 -3.42 24.93 -9.85
C PRO A 45 -3.50 26.46 -10.06
N PRO A 46 -4.59 26.99 -10.61
CA PRO A 46 -4.72 28.43 -10.86
C PRO A 46 -4.51 29.27 -9.60
N GLY A 47 -3.73 30.34 -9.72
CA GLY A 47 -3.46 31.29 -8.62
C GLY A 47 -2.43 30.82 -7.60
N LEU A 48 -1.88 29.61 -7.73
CA LEU A 48 -0.81 29.11 -6.89
C LEU A 48 0.54 29.13 -7.61
N SER A 49 1.62 29.24 -6.84
CA SER A 49 2.99 29.10 -7.32
C SER A 49 3.84 28.42 -6.25
N GLY A 50 4.90 27.73 -6.66
CA GLY A 50 5.77 26.98 -5.75
C GLY A 50 6.09 25.57 -6.27
N ARG A 51 6.50 24.69 -5.36
CA ARG A 51 6.80 23.29 -5.69
C ARG A 51 5.60 22.39 -5.37
N LEU A 52 5.44 21.32 -6.15
CA LEU A 52 4.47 20.28 -5.81
C LEU A 52 5.06 19.37 -4.73
N ALA A 53 4.25 19.04 -3.73
CA ALA A 53 4.52 17.99 -2.73
C ALA A 53 3.41 16.94 -2.86
N LEU A 54 3.70 15.82 -3.53
CA LEU A 54 2.69 14.83 -3.89
C LEU A 54 2.77 13.62 -2.95
N ARG A 55 1.62 13.06 -2.57
CA ARG A 55 1.55 12.06 -1.49
C ARG A 55 0.90 10.74 -1.87
N ASP A 56 -0.13 10.75 -2.70
CA ASP A 56 -0.83 9.50 -3.03
C ASP A 56 -1.52 9.59 -4.39
N VAL A 57 -1.83 8.41 -4.92
CA VAL A 57 -2.51 8.23 -6.20
C VAL A 57 -3.60 7.18 -6.09
N ALA A 58 -4.72 7.38 -6.78
CA ALA A 58 -5.83 6.46 -6.79
C ALA A 58 -6.48 6.40 -8.18
N SER A 59 -7.14 5.29 -8.48
CA SER A 59 -7.94 5.14 -9.69
C SER A 59 -9.16 4.26 -9.45
N CYS A 60 -10.27 4.60 -10.11
CA CYS A 60 -11.46 3.77 -10.20
C CYS A 60 -12.40 4.31 -11.29
N ALA A 61 -13.25 3.46 -11.85
CA ALA A 61 -14.27 3.84 -12.85
C ALA A 61 -13.74 4.73 -14.00
N GLY A 62 -12.54 4.41 -14.51
CA GLY A 62 -11.91 5.16 -15.61
C GLY A 62 -11.40 6.55 -15.24
N ARG A 63 -11.28 6.87 -13.95
CA ARG A 63 -10.72 8.13 -13.46
C ARG A 63 -9.48 7.87 -12.62
N TRP A 64 -8.53 8.78 -12.76
CA TRP A 64 -7.27 8.80 -12.03
C TRP A 64 -7.20 10.06 -11.19
N PHE A 65 -6.56 9.95 -10.04
CA PHE A 65 -6.38 11.03 -9.09
C PHE A 65 -4.96 11.03 -8.54
N VAL A 66 -4.40 12.23 -8.37
CA VAL A 66 -3.16 12.50 -7.64
C VAL A 66 -3.48 13.54 -6.57
N VAL A 67 -2.97 13.37 -5.36
CA VAL A 67 -3.18 14.31 -4.26
C VAL A 67 -1.88 14.73 -3.59
N GLY A 68 -1.89 15.92 -2.98
CA GLY A 68 -0.75 16.48 -2.28
C GLY A 68 -1.01 17.91 -1.82
N ALA A 69 0.00 18.76 -2.01
CA ALA A 69 -0.06 20.20 -1.81
C ALA A 69 0.86 20.95 -2.78
N VAL A 70 0.61 22.25 -2.94
CA VAL A 70 1.61 23.21 -3.42
C VAL A 70 2.30 23.80 -2.19
N VAL A 71 3.63 23.82 -2.19
CA VAL A 71 4.43 24.49 -1.15
C VAL A 71 4.97 25.78 -1.76
N ASP A 72 4.49 26.91 -1.26
CA ASP A 72 4.88 28.22 -1.78
C ASP A 72 6.30 28.63 -1.31
N ALA A 73 6.74 29.81 -1.76
CA ALA A 73 8.07 30.33 -1.44
C ALA A 73 8.30 30.59 0.07
N ALA A 74 7.23 30.78 0.85
CA ALA A 74 7.30 30.93 2.30
C ALA A 74 7.26 29.58 3.04
N GLY A 75 7.14 28.46 2.31
CA GLY A 75 7.00 27.13 2.87
C GLY A 75 5.58 26.82 3.34
N VAL A 76 4.60 27.68 3.05
CA VAL A 76 3.19 27.42 3.36
C VAL A 76 2.64 26.41 2.36
N THR A 77 1.91 25.44 2.89
CA THR A 77 1.30 24.35 2.13
C THR A 77 -0.10 24.77 1.71
N HIS A 78 -0.52 24.42 0.50
CA HIS A 78 -1.88 24.65 -0.02
C HIS A 78 -2.40 23.32 -0.59
N PRO A 79 -3.56 22.80 -0.16
CA PRO A 79 -4.03 21.48 -0.61
C PRO A 79 -4.20 21.47 -2.13
N ALA A 80 -3.76 20.39 -2.77
CA ALA A 80 -3.84 20.26 -4.21
C ALA A 80 -4.20 18.83 -4.63
N ALA A 81 -5.04 18.73 -5.65
CA ALA A 81 -5.41 17.46 -6.26
C ALA A 81 -5.60 17.64 -7.76
N TRP A 82 -5.36 16.57 -8.50
CA TRP A 82 -5.54 16.51 -9.95
C TRP A 82 -6.39 15.31 -10.31
N SER A 83 -7.13 15.42 -11.42
CA SER A 83 -7.82 14.29 -12.01
C SER A 83 -7.48 14.14 -13.49
N SER A 84 -7.55 12.90 -13.95
CA SER A 84 -7.35 12.54 -15.36
C SER A 84 -8.32 11.44 -15.77
N ALA A 85 -8.68 11.41 -17.04
CA ALA A 85 -9.46 10.32 -17.66
C ALA A 85 -8.57 9.30 -18.37
N ASP A 86 -7.30 9.62 -18.62
CA ASP A 86 -6.38 8.88 -19.50
C ASP A 86 -4.97 8.69 -18.90
N ALA A 87 -4.79 9.08 -17.63
CA ALA A 87 -3.53 9.16 -16.89
C ALA A 87 -2.41 10.02 -17.52
N ALA A 88 -2.69 10.70 -18.64
CA ALA A 88 -1.72 11.49 -19.39
C ALA A 88 -2.04 12.99 -19.32
N THR A 89 -3.32 13.35 -19.47
CA THR A 89 -3.81 14.72 -19.44
C THR A 89 -4.46 14.98 -18.07
N TRP A 90 -3.89 15.92 -17.32
CA TRP A 90 -4.30 16.19 -15.94
C TRP A 90 -4.93 17.57 -15.80
N VAL A 91 -6.00 17.64 -15.00
CA VAL A 91 -6.71 18.88 -14.67
C VAL A 91 -6.71 19.06 -13.15
N PRO A 92 -6.31 20.23 -12.63
CA PRO A 92 -6.36 20.49 -11.20
C PRO A 92 -7.81 20.57 -10.73
N LEU A 93 -8.11 19.94 -9.59
CA LEU A 93 -9.38 20.10 -8.89
C LEU A 93 -9.34 21.37 -8.05
N ARG A 94 -10.50 22.03 -7.88
CA ARG A 94 -10.64 23.21 -7.00
C ARG A 94 -10.83 22.76 -5.55
N PRO A 95 -9.86 22.97 -4.64
CA PRO A 95 -10.06 22.73 -3.21
C PRO A 95 -10.97 23.81 -2.61
N VAL A 96 -11.87 23.42 -1.72
CA VAL A 96 -12.75 24.31 -0.97
C VAL A 96 -12.56 24.04 0.52
N PRO A 97 -11.54 24.64 1.16
CA PRO A 97 -11.34 24.53 2.60
C PRO A 97 -12.50 25.17 3.36
N ARG A 98 -12.77 24.63 4.55
CA ARG A 98 -13.82 25.07 5.48
C ARG A 98 -13.29 25.36 6.89
N SER A 99 -12.02 25.07 7.15
CA SER A 99 -11.35 25.35 8.42
C SER A 99 -10.05 26.15 8.21
N PRO A 100 -9.55 26.85 9.25
CA PRO A 100 -8.26 27.53 9.20
C PRO A 100 -7.08 26.57 8.93
N TYR A 101 -7.17 25.31 9.33
CA TYR A 101 -6.14 24.32 9.02
C TYR A 101 -6.31 23.73 7.63
N GLY A 102 -7.56 23.65 7.13
CA GLY A 102 -7.92 23.15 5.81
C GLY A 102 -7.22 23.90 4.69
N VAL A 103 -7.09 25.22 4.81
CA VAL A 103 -6.37 26.04 3.82
C VAL A 103 -4.90 25.63 3.68
N GLU A 104 -4.32 25.01 4.72
CA GLU A 104 -2.92 24.60 4.74
C GLU A 104 -2.71 23.07 4.70
N ASN A 105 -3.76 22.29 4.46
CA ASN A 105 -3.65 20.83 4.46
C ASN A 105 -2.67 20.34 3.39
N VAL A 106 -1.84 19.37 3.77
CA VAL A 106 -1.23 18.45 2.80
C VAL A 106 -2.16 17.24 2.69
N LEU A 107 -2.68 16.96 1.50
CA LEU A 107 -3.49 15.75 1.26
C LEU A 107 -2.55 14.54 1.22
N THR A 108 -2.68 13.60 2.15
CA THR A 108 -1.72 12.51 2.40
C THR A 108 -2.18 11.15 1.91
N ALA A 109 -3.48 10.95 1.69
CA ALA A 109 -4.04 9.70 1.17
C ALA A 109 -5.18 9.98 0.19
N ALA A 110 -5.28 9.15 -0.85
CA ALA A 110 -6.32 9.22 -1.88
C ALA A 110 -7.07 7.89 -1.99
N GLY A 111 -8.38 7.97 -2.12
CA GLY A 111 -9.27 6.85 -2.39
C GLY A 111 -10.24 7.24 -3.49
N CYS A 112 -10.72 6.24 -4.23
CA CYS A 112 -11.67 6.47 -5.32
C CYS A 112 -12.90 5.59 -5.14
N ARG A 113 -14.09 6.18 -5.33
CA ARG A 113 -15.38 5.50 -5.37
C ARG A 113 -16.21 6.08 -6.50
N ASP A 114 -16.71 5.24 -7.40
CA ASP A 114 -17.59 5.64 -8.51
C ASP A 114 -17.05 6.83 -9.33
N GLY A 115 -15.73 6.84 -9.57
CA GLY A 115 -15.05 7.90 -10.31
C GLY A 115 -14.93 9.23 -9.57
N ARG A 116 -15.12 9.23 -8.24
CA ARG A 116 -14.98 10.40 -7.36
C ARG A 116 -13.86 10.21 -6.35
N LEU A 117 -13.14 11.29 -6.08
CA LEU A 117 -12.07 11.34 -5.10
C LEU A 117 -12.62 11.50 -3.67
N GLY A 118 -12.07 10.70 -2.75
CA GLY A 118 -12.02 10.99 -1.32
C GLY A 118 -10.56 11.10 -0.90
N ALA A 119 -10.23 12.01 0.02
CA ALA A 119 -8.88 12.18 0.50
C ALA A 119 -8.81 12.45 2.00
N VAL A 120 -7.67 12.13 2.59
CA VAL A 120 -7.27 12.54 3.94
C VAL A 120 -6.23 13.63 3.80
N GLY A 121 -6.34 14.68 4.58
CA GLY A 121 -5.33 15.73 4.67
C GLY A 121 -5.02 16.09 6.10
N GLY A 122 -3.92 16.79 6.31
CA GLY A 122 -3.67 17.39 7.60
C GLY A 122 -2.60 18.45 7.60
N LYS A 123 -2.55 19.21 8.70
CA LYS A 123 -1.52 20.20 8.99
C LYS A 123 -1.12 20.08 10.46
N SER A 124 0.16 19.90 10.74
CA SER A 124 0.68 19.99 12.11
C SER A 124 0.62 21.44 12.59
N GLY A 125 0.09 21.67 13.80
CA GLY A 125 0.01 23.01 14.37
C GLY A 125 -0.63 23.08 15.76
N GLY A 126 -0.66 24.29 16.33
CA GLY A 126 -1.12 24.56 17.69
C GLY A 126 -0.08 24.25 18.78
N VAL A 127 -0.47 24.41 20.05
CA VAL A 127 0.41 24.40 21.24
C VAL A 127 1.19 23.08 21.45
N HIS A 128 0.83 22.01 20.75
CA HIS A 128 1.51 20.70 20.86
C HIS A 128 1.95 20.11 19.52
N GLY A 129 1.83 20.85 18.41
CA GLY A 129 2.23 20.38 17.08
C GLY A 129 1.43 19.18 16.54
N ASN A 130 0.36 18.76 17.23
CA ASN A 130 -0.47 17.64 16.81
C ASN A 130 -1.09 17.90 15.44
N PRO A 131 -1.13 16.88 14.55
CA PRO A 131 -1.74 17.04 13.23
C PRO A 131 -3.25 17.29 13.37
N ARG A 132 -3.72 18.34 12.68
CA ARG A 132 -5.14 18.61 12.48
C ARG A 132 -5.56 17.92 11.20
N ILE A 133 -6.17 16.75 11.36
CA ILE A 133 -6.61 15.90 10.26
C ILE A 133 -7.99 16.35 9.78
N SER A 134 -8.14 16.45 8.45
CA SER A 134 -9.41 16.67 7.78
C SER A 134 -9.64 15.58 6.73
N THR A 135 -10.90 15.34 6.38
CA THR A 135 -11.24 14.56 5.20
C THR A 135 -11.74 15.50 4.11
N TRP A 136 -11.61 15.07 2.86
CA TRP A 136 -11.97 15.84 1.68
C TRP A 136 -12.73 14.96 0.72
N ARG A 137 -13.78 15.49 0.10
CA ARG A 137 -14.59 14.74 -0.86
C ARG A 137 -14.85 15.54 -2.12
N GLN A 138 -14.83 14.86 -3.27
CA GLN A 138 -15.26 15.44 -4.51
C GLN A 138 -16.79 15.50 -4.58
N VAL A 139 -17.33 16.71 -4.73
CA VAL A 139 -18.77 16.92 -4.87
C VAL A 139 -19.18 17.03 -6.34
N ALA A 140 -20.48 17.14 -6.62
CA ALA A 140 -21.03 17.01 -7.97
C ALA A 140 -20.52 18.05 -8.99
N ASP A 141 -20.12 19.24 -8.53
CA ASP A 141 -19.53 20.28 -9.39
C ASP A 141 -18.04 20.01 -9.73
N GLY A 142 -17.48 18.89 -9.24
CA GLY A 142 -16.09 18.50 -9.43
C GLY A 142 -15.11 19.09 -8.43
N SER A 143 -15.53 20.01 -7.55
CA SER A 143 -14.68 20.58 -6.51
C SER A 143 -14.39 19.59 -5.38
N LEU A 144 -13.23 19.77 -4.73
CA LEU A 144 -12.77 18.97 -3.61
C LEU A 144 -13.02 19.74 -2.31
N VAL A 145 -14.06 19.35 -1.58
CA VAL A 145 -14.54 20.10 -0.41
C VAL A 145 -14.03 19.46 0.87
N GLU A 146 -13.46 20.28 1.77
CA GLU A 146 -13.12 19.83 3.13
C GLU A 146 -14.40 19.45 3.88
N VAL A 147 -14.36 18.34 4.58
CA VAL A 147 -15.43 17.83 5.42
C VAL A 147 -15.08 18.15 6.88
N PRO A 148 -15.80 19.09 7.52
CA PRO A 148 -15.61 19.39 8.93
C PRO A 148 -15.94 18.16 9.78
N ALA A 149 -15.17 17.95 10.84
CA ALA A 149 -15.39 16.91 11.81
C ALA A 149 -15.09 17.44 13.21
N GLU A 150 -15.80 16.91 14.20
CA GLU A 150 -15.46 17.13 15.61
C GLU A 150 -14.05 16.64 15.91
N PHE A 151 -13.36 17.31 16.83
CA PHE A 151 -11.95 17.07 17.10
C PHE A 151 -11.66 15.60 17.46
N GLU A 152 -12.54 14.97 18.23
CA GLU A 152 -12.43 13.60 18.73
C GLU A 152 -12.49 12.56 17.60
N VAL A 153 -13.04 12.91 16.43
CA VAL A 153 -13.15 11.99 15.30
C VAL A 153 -11.77 11.55 14.85
N PHE A 154 -10.81 12.46 14.71
CA PHE A 154 -9.43 12.13 14.28
C PHE A 154 -8.36 12.43 15.33
N GLY A 155 -8.64 13.36 16.24
CA GLY A 155 -7.79 13.79 17.35
C GLY A 155 -8.27 13.23 18.70
N GLY A 156 -7.98 13.94 19.78
CA GLY A 156 -8.26 13.49 21.15
C GLY A 156 -7.10 12.74 21.80
N ALA A 157 -7.27 12.37 23.07
CA ALA A 157 -6.21 11.77 23.91
C ALA A 157 -5.68 10.43 23.38
N ASP A 158 -6.53 9.69 22.65
CA ASP A 158 -6.17 8.39 22.08
C ASP A 158 -5.71 8.46 20.62
N ALA A 159 -5.50 9.66 20.05
CA ALA A 159 -5.07 9.80 18.66
C ALA A 159 -3.67 9.22 18.44
N VAL A 160 -3.52 8.40 17.40
CA VAL A 160 -2.21 7.87 16.96
C VAL A 160 -1.97 8.20 15.50
N ASN A 161 -2.77 7.64 14.59
CA ASN A 161 -2.73 8.01 13.18
C ASN A 161 -4.06 7.74 12.46
N VAL A 162 -4.25 8.48 11.37
CA VAL A 162 -5.25 8.20 10.34
C VAL A 162 -4.47 7.86 9.07
N GLY A 163 -4.70 6.68 8.51
CA GLY A 163 -3.95 6.14 7.38
C GLY A 163 -4.70 6.28 6.06
N ARG A 164 -4.66 5.23 5.23
CA ARG A 164 -5.22 5.21 3.87
C ARG A 164 -6.74 5.24 3.86
N ILE A 165 -7.29 5.77 2.77
CA ILE A 165 -8.72 5.79 2.44
C ILE A 165 -9.03 4.82 1.30
N ALA A 166 -10.06 4.00 1.46
CA ALA A 166 -10.56 3.10 0.43
C ALA A 166 -12.03 3.40 0.12
N GLY A 167 -12.35 3.51 -1.17
CA GLY A 167 -13.72 3.57 -1.67
C GLY A 167 -14.23 2.18 -2.04
N GLY A 168 -15.50 1.90 -1.74
CA GLY A 168 -16.12 0.61 -2.03
C GLY A 168 -17.64 0.68 -2.17
N PRO A 169 -18.30 -0.44 -2.49
CA PRO A 169 -19.75 -0.47 -2.69
C PRO A 169 -20.53 0.08 -1.49
N ARG A 170 -20.01 -0.14 -0.27
CA ARG A 170 -20.63 0.28 1.00
C ARG A 170 -20.23 1.68 1.50
N GLY A 171 -19.46 2.43 0.72
CA GLY A 171 -19.04 3.79 1.06
C GLY A 171 -17.52 3.92 1.12
N TRP A 172 -17.01 4.42 2.23
CA TRP A 172 -15.61 4.77 2.47
C TRP A 172 -15.12 4.18 3.78
N LEU A 173 -13.86 3.74 3.77
CA LEU A 173 -13.12 3.27 4.94
C LEU A 173 -11.83 4.08 5.05
N LEU A 174 -11.55 4.62 6.24
CA LEU A 174 -10.19 4.98 6.64
C LEU A 174 -9.66 3.90 7.56
N SER A 175 -8.45 3.46 7.31
CA SER A 175 -7.70 2.54 8.17
C SER A 175 -6.71 3.33 9.03
N GLY A 176 -6.52 2.98 10.30
CA GLY A 176 -5.54 3.64 11.16
C GLY A 176 -5.51 3.11 12.57
N ASN A 177 -5.05 3.93 13.52
CA ASN A 177 -4.74 3.46 14.86
C ASN A 177 -5.13 4.47 15.94
N ARG A 178 -5.44 3.94 17.12
CA ARG A 178 -5.70 4.67 18.37
C ARG A 178 -4.84 4.08 19.49
N ALA A 179 -4.73 4.77 20.62
CA ALA A 179 -4.00 4.25 21.78
C ALA A 179 -4.58 2.90 22.28
N THR A 180 -5.87 2.68 22.02
CA THR A 180 -6.61 1.45 22.31
C THR A 180 -6.32 0.30 21.35
N GLY A 181 -5.68 0.53 20.19
CA GLY A 181 -5.36 -0.49 19.20
C GLY A 181 -5.60 -0.04 17.75
N ALA A 182 -6.03 -0.97 16.91
CA ALA A 182 -6.45 -0.66 15.55
C ALA A 182 -7.73 0.19 15.57
N ALA A 183 -7.94 0.97 14.51
CA ALA A 183 -9.14 1.77 14.34
C ALA A 183 -9.58 1.83 12.89
N ALA A 184 -10.88 2.00 12.71
CA ALA A 184 -11.51 2.26 11.43
C ALA A 184 -12.36 3.52 11.51
N TRP A 185 -12.46 4.23 10.40
CA TRP A 185 -13.47 5.27 10.22
C TRP A 185 -14.30 4.93 9.01
N VAL A 186 -15.62 4.97 9.16
CA VAL A 186 -16.52 4.53 8.10
C VAL A 186 -17.51 5.61 7.76
N SER A 187 -17.78 5.74 6.47
CA SER A 187 -18.73 6.73 5.95
C SER A 187 -19.48 6.18 4.75
N PRO A 188 -20.81 6.21 4.69
CA PRO A 188 -21.55 5.81 3.51
C PRO A 188 -21.27 6.67 2.27
N ASP A 189 -21.01 7.98 2.48
CA ASP A 189 -20.96 8.98 1.41
C ASP A 189 -19.71 9.88 1.44
N GLY A 190 -18.87 9.73 2.45
CA GLY A 190 -17.65 10.50 2.66
C GLY A 190 -17.90 11.89 3.24
N ALA A 191 -19.14 12.21 3.65
CA ALA A 191 -19.51 13.49 4.24
C ALA A 191 -19.40 13.52 5.77
N GLU A 192 -19.41 12.36 6.42
CA GLU A 192 -19.21 12.21 7.86
C GLU A 192 -18.60 10.84 8.15
N PHE A 193 -17.54 10.82 8.95
CA PHE A 193 -16.84 9.60 9.31
C PHE A 193 -17.11 9.23 10.77
N ARG A 194 -17.65 8.03 10.98
CA ARG A 194 -17.82 7.46 12.31
C ARG A 194 -16.57 6.70 12.73
N LEU A 195 -15.97 7.09 13.85
CA LEU A 195 -14.87 6.37 14.47
C LEU A 195 -15.35 5.03 15.05
N VAL A 196 -14.60 3.97 14.77
CA VAL A 196 -14.74 2.63 15.34
C VAL A 196 -13.40 2.25 15.97
N SER A 197 -13.34 2.33 17.30
CA SER A 197 -12.15 2.02 18.11
C SER A 197 -12.58 1.42 19.44
N ALA A 198 -11.63 0.82 20.18
CA ALA A 198 -11.89 0.17 21.47
C ALA A 198 -12.96 -0.95 21.47
N VAL A 199 -13.34 -1.46 20.29
CA VAL A 199 -14.28 -2.57 20.14
C VAL A 199 -13.55 -3.92 20.05
N PRO A 200 -14.23 -5.04 20.38
CA PRO A 200 -13.68 -6.38 20.17
C PRO A 200 -13.13 -6.57 18.76
N GLY A 201 -11.97 -7.22 18.65
CA GLY A 201 -11.27 -7.45 17.38
C GLY A 201 -10.31 -6.32 16.96
N LEU A 202 -10.61 -5.06 17.29
CA LEU A 202 -9.73 -3.91 17.02
C LEU A 202 -8.92 -3.47 18.23
N ALA A 203 -9.46 -3.62 19.45
CA ALA A 203 -8.77 -3.25 20.67
C ALA A 203 -7.57 -4.17 20.96
N ALA A 204 -6.61 -3.64 21.73
CA ALA A 204 -5.63 -4.45 22.43
C ALA A 204 -6.33 -5.39 23.41
N ASP A 205 -5.89 -6.64 23.46
CA ASP A 205 -6.44 -7.68 24.33
C ASP A 205 -5.36 -8.69 24.73
N ALA A 206 -5.76 -9.81 25.35
CA ALA A 206 -4.83 -10.86 25.79
C ALA A 206 -3.95 -11.43 24.66
N THR A 207 -4.36 -11.30 23.38
CA THR A 207 -3.58 -11.77 22.24
C THR A 207 -2.52 -10.77 21.76
N GLY A 208 -2.58 -9.52 22.24
CA GLY A 208 -1.58 -8.50 21.97
C GLY A 208 -2.16 -7.14 21.55
N ARG A 209 -1.25 -6.23 21.18
CA ARG A 209 -1.56 -4.90 20.67
C ARG A 209 -1.63 -4.92 19.13
N PRO A 210 -2.81 -4.69 18.54
CA PRO A 210 -2.95 -4.63 17.09
C PRO A 210 -2.46 -3.30 16.52
N TRP A 211 -2.00 -3.34 15.27
CA TRP A 211 -1.61 -2.19 14.46
C TRP A 211 -2.06 -2.38 13.02
N VAL A 212 -2.87 -1.47 12.49
CA VAL A 212 -3.32 -1.48 11.10
C VAL A 212 -2.39 -0.62 10.24
N ALA A 213 -2.05 -1.13 9.06
CA ALA A 213 -1.18 -0.46 8.09
C ALA A 213 -1.92 0.00 6.83
N ASP A 214 -2.92 -0.76 6.38
CA ASP A 214 -3.66 -0.49 5.15
C ASP A 214 -5.06 -1.14 5.16
N GLY A 215 -5.93 -0.75 4.24
CA GLY A 215 -7.26 -1.33 4.06
C GLY A 215 -7.82 -1.16 2.66
N THR A 216 -8.75 -2.03 2.30
CA THR A 216 -9.41 -2.05 0.99
C THR A 216 -10.87 -2.50 1.10
N ALA A 217 -11.67 -2.14 0.10
CA ALA A 217 -13.01 -2.65 -0.05
C ALA A 217 -13.00 -4.06 -0.68
N THR A 218 -13.91 -4.91 -0.22
CA THR A 218 -14.19 -6.21 -0.82
C THR A 218 -15.62 -6.24 -1.36
N ALA A 219 -16.00 -7.33 -2.04
CA ALA A 219 -17.40 -7.51 -2.45
C ALA A 219 -18.35 -7.65 -1.26
N SER A 220 -17.86 -8.17 -0.13
CA SER A 220 -18.66 -8.45 1.08
C SER A 220 -18.54 -7.39 2.18
N GLY A 221 -17.66 -6.40 2.02
CA GLY A 221 -17.45 -5.32 2.98
C GLY A 221 -16.04 -4.75 2.93
N TRP A 222 -15.35 -4.86 4.06
CA TRP A 222 -14.08 -4.20 4.33
C TRP A 222 -13.02 -5.21 4.78
N LEU A 223 -11.79 -4.95 4.37
CA LEU A 223 -10.61 -5.67 4.81
C LEU A 223 -9.55 -4.65 5.25
N MET A 224 -8.95 -4.88 6.41
CA MET A 224 -7.72 -4.19 6.83
C MET A 224 -6.61 -5.20 7.05
N VAL A 225 -5.37 -4.75 6.91
CA VAL A 225 -4.17 -5.56 7.12
C VAL A 225 -3.17 -4.83 8.00
N GLY A 226 -2.32 -5.60 8.66
CA GLY A 226 -1.35 -5.05 9.59
C GLY A 226 -0.67 -6.13 10.40
N SER A 227 -0.48 -5.86 11.68
CA SER A 227 0.18 -6.76 12.61
C SER A 227 -0.44 -6.77 14.00
N VAL A 228 -0.05 -7.77 14.80
CA VAL A 228 -0.24 -7.78 16.25
C VAL A 228 1.10 -7.99 16.93
N LEU A 229 1.43 -7.14 17.90
CA LEU A 229 2.52 -7.35 18.83
C LEU A 229 1.99 -8.14 20.03
N ALA A 230 2.34 -9.42 20.11
CA ALA A 230 1.88 -10.27 21.20
C ALA A 230 2.50 -9.86 22.54
N SER A 231 1.71 -9.92 23.61
CA SER A 231 2.16 -9.62 24.97
C SER A 231 3.36 -10.48 25.37
N GLY A 232 4.41 -9.85 25.92
CA GLY A 232 5.63 -10.53 26.36
C GLY A 232 6.55 -11.03 25.22
N ARG A 233 6.29 -10.65 23.97
CA ARG A 233 7.15 -10.94 22.82
C ARG A 233 7.56 -9.67 22.11
N THR A 234 8.74 -9.68 21.50
CA THR A 234 9.23 -8.59 20.65
C THR A 234 8.76 -8.72 19.21
N GLY A 235 8.38 -9.94 18.80
CA GLY A 235 7.99 -10.23 17.42
C GLY A 235 6.54 -9.90 17.09
N SER A 236 6.35 -9.34 15.89
CA SER A 236 5.04 -9.05 15.31
C SER A 236 4.54 -10.22 14.47
N ARG A 237 3.21 -10.41 14.41
CA ARG A 237 2.57 -11.40 13.53
C ARG A 237 1.68 -10.69 12.53
N ALA A 238 1.63 -11.18 11.29
CA ALA A 238 0.72 -10.68 10.27
C ALA A 238 -0.75 -10.93 10.66
N VAL A 239 -1.59 -9.92 10.47
CA VAL A 239 -3.01 -9.96 10.84
C VAL A 239 -3.87 -9.33 9.76
N VAL A 240 -5.07 -9.89 9.60
CA VAL A 240 -6.14 -9.32 8.79
C VAL A 240 -7.36 -9.07 9.66
N TRP A 241 -8.10 -8.00 9.34
CA TRP A 241 -9.41 -7.72 9.92
C TRP A 241 -10.45 -7.67 8.82
N THR A 242 -11.57 -8.34 9.02
CA THR A 242 -12.70 -8.33 8.09
C THR A 242 -13.93 -7.77 8.76
N SER A 243 -14.73 -7.02 8.00
CA SER A 243 -16.00 -6.48 8.48
C SER A 243 -16.99 -6.33 7.34
N ALA A 244 -18.23 -6.75 7.53
CA ALA A 244 -19.26 -6.59 6.51
C ALA A 244 -19.81 -5.14 6.45
N ASP A 245 -19.80 -4.44 7.58
CA ASP A 245 -20.45 -3.15 7.79
C ASP A 245 -19.46 -2.05 8.23
N GLY A 246 -18.25 -2.43 8.62
CA GLY A 246 -17.21 -1.56 9.14
C GLY A 246 -17.35 -1.20 10.62
N SER A 247 -18.34 -1.76 11.33
CA SER A 247 -18.53 -1.60 12.78
C SER A 247 -18.05 -2.81 13.57
N ALA A 248 -18.40 -4.02 13.11
CA ALA A 248 -18.03 -5.26 13.77
C ALA A 248 -16.87 -5.90 13.02
N TRP A 249 -15.74 -6.10 13.71
CA TRP A 249 -14.51 -6.55 13.08
C TRP A 249 -14.07 -7.91 13.60
N ARG A 250 -13.81 -8.84 12.66
CA ARG A 250 -13.22 -10.14 12.96
C ARG A 250 -11.73 -10.09 12.64
N ARG A 251 -10.90 -10.24 13.69
CA ARG A 251 -9.44 -10.34 13.57
C ARG A 251 -9.02 -11.79 13.32
N ALA A 252 -8.15 -12.01 12.35
CA ALA A 252 -7.51 -13.30 12.11
C ALA A 252 -5.99 -13.14 12.01
N VAL A 253 -5.26 -13.82 12.89
CA VAL A 253 -3.79 -13.89 12.82
C VAL A 253 -3.43 -14.90 11.75
N LEU A 254 -2.56 -14.50 10.83
CA LEU A 254 -2.18 -15.38 9.73
C LEU A 254 -1.20 -16.47 10.20
N PRO A 255 -1.20 -17.65 9.54
CA PRO A 255 -0.18 -18.66 9.77
C PRO A 255 1.19 -18.07 9.44
N GLY A 256 2.15 -18.21 10.36
CA GLY A 256 3.50 -17.65 10.24
C GLY A 256 4.57 -18.65 10.64
N GLY A 257 5.78 -18.48 10.11
CA GLY A 257 6.90 -19.40 10.28
C GLY A 257 7.67 -19.26 11.61
N GLY A 258 7.09 -18.57 12.60
CA GLY A 258 7.75 -18.25 13.88
C GLY A 258 8.65 -17.02 13.86
N ALA A 259 8.81 -16.36 12.71
CA ALA A 259 9.57 -15.12 12.54
C ALA A 259 8.65 -13.88 12.61
N ASP A 260 9.27 -12.69 12.64
CA ASP A 260 8.58 -11.41 12.61
C ASP A 260 7.89 -11.19 11.26
N GLU A 261 6.60 -10.87 11.32
CA GLU A 261 5.74 -10.71 10.16
C GLU A 261 4.80 -9.51 10.33
N ASP A 262 4.62 -8.74 9.26
CA ASP A 262 3.54 -7.76 9.12
C ASP A 262 3.00 -7.71 7.70
N LEU A 263 1.80 -7.16 7.57
CA LEU A 263 1.24 -6.76 6.28
C LEU A 263 1.27 -5.23 6.21
N GLN A 264 1.75 -4.69 5.09
CA GLN A 264 1.93 -3.24 4.92
C GLN A 264 1.04 -2.63 3.86
N ARG A 265 0.70 -3.41 2.83
CA ARG A 265 -0.19 -3.01 1.74
C ARG A 265 -1.14 -4.13 1.35
N VAL A 266 -2.35 -3.78 0.90
CA VAL A 266 -3.34 -4.75 0.41
C VAL A 266 -4.11 -4.21 -0.78
N VAL A 267 -4.34 -5.06 -1.78
CA VAL A 267 -5.19 -4.75 -2.93
C VAL A 267 -6.08 -5.92 -3.31
N ARG A 268 -7.23 -5.60 -3.89
CA ARG A 268 -8.06 -6.57 -4.61
C ARG A 268 -7.67 -6.61 -6.08
N ALA A 269 -7.31 -7.77 -6.59
CA ALA A 269 -6.99 -7.99 -8.00
C ALA A 269 -7.94 -9.05 -8.56
N GLY A 270 -9.01 -8.62 -9.26
CA GLY A 270 -10.12 -9.52 -9.62
C GLY A 270 -10.82 -10.06 -8.37
N ASP A 271 -10.96 -11.38 -8.26
CA ASP A 271 -11.61 -12.03 -7.11
C ASP A 271 -10.67 -12.40 -5.96
N ARG A 272 -9.36 -12.21 -6.17
CA ARG A 272 -8.36 -12.45 -5.12
C ARG A 272 -7.98 -11.18 -4.39
N VAL A 273 -7.54 -11.35 -3.16
CA VAL A 273 -6.86 -10.31 -2.40
C VAL A 273 -5.39 -10.67 -2.29
N VAL A 274 -4.52 -9.69 -2.50
CA VAL A 274 -3.08 -9.82 -2.27
C VAL A 274 -2.65 -8.79 -1.25
N ALA A 275 -1.97 -9.25 -0.20
CA ALA A 275 -1.29 -8.39 0.75
C ALA A 275 0.22 -8.62 0.68
N VAL A 276 1.01 -7.58 0.89
CA VAL A 276 2.48 -7.63 0.89
C VAL A 276 3.01 -6.93 2.13
N GLY A 277 4.06 -7.49 2.74
CA GLY A 277 4.71 -6.94 3.92
C GLY A 277 5.94 -7.76 4.34
N ARG A 278 6.43 -7.56 5.56
CA ARG A 278 7.61 -8.26 6.07
C ARG A 278 7.30 -9.71 6.37
N ARG A 279 8.18 -10.61 5.94
CA ARG A 279 8.15 -12.04 6.24
C ARG A 279 9.55 -12.53 6.57
N GLY A 280 9.87 -12.62 7.85
CA GLY A 280 11.23 -12.89 8.31
C GLY A 280 12.18 -11.77 7.89
N GLU A 281 13.26 -12.12 7.18
CA GLU A 281 14.31 -11.18 6.79
C GLU A 281 14.04 -10.37 5.52
N GLY A 282 12.90 -10.58 4.86
CA GLY A 282 12.59 -9.89 3.61
C GLY A 282 11.11 -9.60 3.46
N LEU A 283 10.69 -9.36 2.23
CA LEU A 283 9.30 -9.10 1.88
C LEU A 283 8.63 -10.33 1.25
N GLY A 284 7.36 -10.53 1.59
CA GLY A 284 6.54 -11.63 1.08
C GLY A 284 5.10 -11.21 0.84
N ALA A 285 4.41 -12.03 0.05
CA ALA A 285 3.00 -11.89 -0.23
C ALA A 285 2.16 -12.90 0.57
N TRP A 286 0.89 -12.55 0.78
CA TRP A 286 -0.17 -13.43 1.25
C TRP A 286 -1.37 -13.31 0.33
N LEU A 287 -2.03 -14.45 0.09
CA LEU A 287 -3.15 -14.57 -0.83
C LEU A 287 -4.41 -14.86 -0.03
N GLY A 288 -5.39 -13.98 -0.15
CA GLY A 288 -6.71 -14.11 0.44
C GLY A 288 -7.75 -14.57 -0.59
N ALA A 289 -8.54 -15.57 -0.21
CA ALA A 289 -9.72 -16.03 -0.93
C ALA A 289 -10.87 -16.22 0.07
N GLY A 290 -11.78 -15.25 0.11
CA GLY A 290 -12.78 -15.16 1.18
C GLY A 290 -12.11 -15.03 2.55
N ASP A 291 -12.40 -15.96 3.45
CA ASP A 291 -11.86 -16.00 4.81
C ASP A 291 -10.53 -16.78 4.92
N ALA A 292 -10.11 -17.47 3.86
CA ALA A 292 -8.89 -18.26 3.86
C ALA A 292 -7.70 -17.43 3.36
N TRP A 293 -6.59 -17.52 4.09
CA TRP A 293 -5.33 -16.86 3.76
C TRP A 293 -4.20 -17.88 3.72
N ARG A 294 -3.34 -17.77 2.71
CA ARG A 294 -2.15 -18.61 2.59
C ARG A 294 -0.92 -17.78 2.22
N PRO A 295 0.29 -18.23 2.59
CA PRO A 295 1.52 -17.63 2.11
C PRO A 295 1.59 -17.65 0.57
N GLY A 296 2.01 -16.52 0.01
CA GLY A 296 2.39 -16.37 -1.41
C GLY A 296 3.91 -16.32 -1.57
N GLY A 297 4.35 -15.72 -2.68
CA GLY A 297 5.76 -15.60 -3.07
C GLY A 297 6.56 -14.64 -2.21
N GLY A 298 7.89 -14.80 -2.21
CA GLY A 298 8.83 -13.79 -1.72
C GLY A 298 9.28 -12.86 -2.86
N LEU A 299 9.61 -11.62 -2.53
CA LEU A 299 10.08 -10.62 -3.51
C LEU A 299 11.60 -10.69 -3.67
N GLY A 300 12.14 -11.87 -4.02
CA GLY A 300 13.52 -12.06 -4.47
C GLY A 300 14.66 -11.42 -3.66
N GLY A 301 14.53 -11.33 -2.33
CA GLY A 301 15.53 -10.69 -1.45
C GLY A 301 15.31 -9.20 -1.21
N ALA A 302 14.22 -8.61 -1.70
CA ALA A 302 13.83 -7.25 -1.35
C ALA A 302 13.53 -7.10 0.15
N GLY A 303 13.88 -5.93 0.69
CA GLY A 303 13.64 -5.56 2.08
C GLY A 303 14.57 -6.22 3.11
N THR A 304 15.70 -6.76 2.67
CA THR A 304 16.80 -7.22 3.56
C THR A 304 17.49 -6.05 4.27
N ASP A 305 17.39 -4.84 3.71
CA ASP A 305 17.79 -3.61 4.37
C ASP A 305 16.72 -3.27 5.42
N ARG A 306 17.04 -3.49 6.71
CA ARG A 306 16.04 -3.43 7.77
C ARG A 306 15.70 -1.98 8.17
N PRO A 307 14.41 -1.64 8.38
CA PRO A 307 13.23 -2.49 8.17
C PRO A 307 12.73 -2.48 6.71
N GLY A 308 12.44 -3.67 6.17
CA GLY A 308 11.85 -3.81 4.83
C GLY A 308 10.51 -3.09 4.70
N ARG A 309 10.37 -2.26 3.65
CA ARG A 309 9.23 -1.38 3.42
C ARG A 309 8.62 -1.57 2.03
N VAL A 310 7.29 -1.74 2.01
CA VAL A 310 6.44 -1.67 0.82
C VAL A 310 5.86 -0.27 0.72
N TRP A 311 6.28 0.51 -0.26
CA TRP A 311 5.77 1.86 -0.49
C TRP A 311 4.35 1.83 -1.03
N GLY A 312 4.09 0.95 -1.99
CA GLY A 312 2.78 0.82 -2.59
C GLY A 312 2.55 -0.53 -3.27
N LEU A 313 1.29 -0.82 -3.48
CA LEU A 313 0.80 -2.03 -4.13
C LEU A 313 -0.40 -1.62 -4.98
N ALA A 314 -0.43 -2.04 -6.23
CA ALA A 314 -1.51 -1.75 -7.17
C ALA A 314 -2.01 -3.03 -7.84
N ALA A 315 -3.32 -3.12 -8.05
CA ALA A 315 -3.92 -4.15 -8.89
C ALA A 315 -3.90 -3.68 -10.35
N ARG A 316 -3.34 -4.51 -11.23
CA ARG A 316 -3.36 -4.33 -12.69
C ARG A 316 -4.27 -5.40 -13.29
N GLY A 317 -4.76 -5.18 -14.51
CA GLY A 317 -5.69 -6.11 -15.17
C GLY A 317 -5.17 -7.54 -15.30
N ASP A 318 -3.84 -7.71 -15.31
CA ASP A 318 -3.13 -8.97 -15.47
C ASP A 318 -2.37 -9.42 -14.21
N GLY A 319 -2.47 -8.69 -13.09
CA GLY A 319 -1.69 -9.04 -11.90
C GLY A 319 -1.63 -7.99 -10.80
N VAL A 320 -0.56 -8.02 -10.03
CA VAL A 320 -0.27 -7.06 -8.96
C VAL A 320 1.14 -6.51 -9.11
N TRP A 321 1.29 -5.23 -8.85
CA TRP A 321 2.56 -4.52 -8.92
C TRP A 321 2.87 -3.90 -7.56
N ALA A 322 4.01 -4.28 -6.99
CA ALA A 322 4.53 -3.77 -5.74
C ALA A 322 5.74 -2.88 -5.98
N VAL A 323 5.85 -1.82 -5.20
CA VAL A 323 7.03 -0.96 -5.14
C VAL A 323 7.57 -0.92 -3.73
N VAL A 324 8.87 -1.15 -3.61
CA VAL A 324 9.63 -1.28 -2.36
C VAL A 324 10.85 -0.38 -2.41
N VAL A 325 11.49 -0.15 -1.26
CA VAL A 325 12.75 0.60 -1.20
C VAL A 325 13.84 -0.13 -2.01
N GLY A 326 14.62 0.61 -2.82
CA GLY A 326 15.74 0.03 -3.57
C GLY A 326 16.18 0.84 -4.78
N SER A 327 17.16 0.31 -5.53
CA SER A 327 17.56 0.87 -6.82
C SER A 327 16.45 0.70 -7.88
N ALA A 328 16.55 1.44 -8.98
CA ALA A 328 15.56 1.42 -10.05
C ALA A 328 15.28 -0.02 -10.59
N GLU A 329 16.29 -0.88 -10.58
CA GLU A 329 16.23 -2.27 -11.07
C GLU A 329 15.71 -3.26 -10.02
N ARG A 330 15.63 -2.86 -8.75
CA ARG A 330 15.33 -3.76 -7.61
C ARG A 330 14.13 -3.30 -6.77
N ALA A 331 13.58 -2.14 -7.06
CA ALA A 331 12.47 -1.55 -6.32
C ALA A 331 11.08 -1.95 -6.85
N GLY A 332 10.96 -2.39 -8.10
CA GLY A 332 9.70 -2.80 -8.70
C GLY A 332 9.54 -4.32 -8.76
N TRP A 333 8.34 -4.82 -8.46
CA TRP A 333 8.02 -6.25 -8.51
C TRP A 333 6.62 -6.49 -9.06
N PHE A 334 6.47 -7.41 -10.01
CA PHE A 334 5.18 -7.77 -10.58
C PHE A 334 4.88 -9.25 -10.39
N SER A 335 3.63 -9.58 -10.16
CA SER A 335 3.17 -10.97 -10.12
C SER A 335 1.78 -11.14 -10.71
N ALA A 336 1.66 -12.08 -11.64
CA ALA A 336 0.37 -12.47 -12.21
C ALA A 336 -0.48 -13.30 -11.23
N ASP A 337 0.12 -13.97 -10.24
CA ASP A 337 -0.53 -14.94 -9.33
C ASP A 337 -0.31 -14.65 -7.83
N GLY A 338 0.56 -13.69 -7.50
CA GLY A 338 1.04 -13.39 -6.15
C GLY A 338 2.00 -14.44 -5.57
N VAL A 339 2.41 -15.43 -6.36
CA VAL A 339 3.32 -16.53 -6.00
C VAL A 339 4.68 -16.35 -6.66
N ARG A 340 4.71 -16.05 -7.96
CA ARG A 340 5.96 -15.80 -8.70
C ARG A 340 6.09 -14.30 -8.95
N TRP A 341 7.16 -13.72 -8.43
CA TRP A 341 7.43 -12.29 -8.56
C TRP A 341 8.61 -12.07 -9.50
N SER A 342 8.38 -11.25 -10.53
CA SER A 342 9.41 -10.82 -11.47
C SER A 342 9.82 -9.39 -11.15
N PRO A 343 11.13 -9.06 -11.20
CA PRO A 343 11.57 -7.69 -11.04
C PRO A 343 11.02 -6.80 -12.16
N VAL A 344 10.78 -5.53 -11.86
CA VAL A 344 10.32 -4.50 -12.80
C VAL A 344 11.31 -3.35 -12.74
N ALA A 345 11.86 -2.98 -13.89
CA ALA A 345 12.69 -1.79 -14.01
C ALA A 345 11.82 -0.54 -13.87
N LEU A 346 12.12 0.27 -12.85
CA LEU A 346 11.50 1.57 -12.62
C LEU A 346 12.30 2.68 -13.34
N PRO A 347 11.69 3.84 -13.64
CA PRO A 347 12.40 4.95 -14.27
C PRO A 347 13.32 5.70 -13.29
N VAL A 348 13.21 5.40 -11.99
CA VAL A 348 13.95 6.06 -10.90
C VAL A 348 14.14 5.09 -9.74
N ALA A 349 15.17 5.33 -8.92
CA ALA A 349 15.34 4.65 -7.64
C ALA A 349 14.25 5.05 -6.64
N VAL A 350 13.95 4.16 -5.71
CA VAL A 350 12.92 4.37 -4.68
C VAL A 350 13.59 4.63 -3.34
N PRO A 351 13.37 5.82 -2.74
CA PRO A 351 14.13 6.24 -1.58
C PRO A 351 13.70 5.51 -0.29
N ALA A 352 14.63 5.43 0.68
CA ALA A 352 14.41 4.78 1.97
C ALA A 352 13.85 5.71 3.07
N GLY A 353 14.01 7.03 2.91
CA GLY A 353 13.69 8.04 3.92
C GLY A 353 12.19 8.10 4.27
N SER A 354 11.88 8.35 5.54
CA SER A 354 10.50 8.46 6.03
C SER A 354 9.80 9.77 5.66
N ASP A 355 10.57 10.78 5.29
CA ASP A 355 10.13 12.10 4.78
C ASP A 355 9.80 12.09 3.28
N ARG A 356 10.07 10.97 2.62
CA ARG A 356 9.82 10.75 1.19
C ARG A 356 8.42 10.22 0.96
N THR A 357 7.98 10.26 -0.28
CA THR A 357 6.74 9.61 -0.66
C THR A 357 6.86 8.87 -1.97
N VAL A 358 6.41 7.62 -1.97
CA VAL A 358 6.20 6.85 -3.18
C VAL A 358 4.81 6.25 -3.14
N ALA A 359 4.08 6.42 -4.23
CA ALA A 359 2.73 5.90 -4.39
C ALA A 359 2.57 5.28 -5.78
N VAL A 360 1.73 4.26 -5.87
CA VAL A 360 1.44 3.57 -7.13
C VAL A 360 -0.05 3.28 -7.25
N THR A 361 -0.55 3.32 -8.47
CA THR A 361 -1.89 2.85 -8.81
C THR A 361 -1.89 2.31 -10.23
N ALA A 362 -2.85 1.46 -10.57
CA ALA A 362 -2.99 0.88 -11.89
C ALA A 362 -4.48 0.62 -12.20
N ALA A 363 -4.83 0.69 -13.48
CA ALA A 363 -6.15 0.35 -13.99
C ALA A 363 -6.02 -0.19 -15.41
N GLY A 364 -6.61 -1.35 -15.68
CA GLY A 364 -6.35 -2.06 -16.94
C GLY A 364 -4.86 -2.37 -17.10
N GLU A 365 -4.27 -1.96 -18.22
CA GLU A 365 -2.83 -2.11 -18.50
C GLU A 365 -2.01 -0.86 -18.17
N GLU A 366 -2.64 0.18 -17.65
CA GLU A 366 -2.00 1.44 -17.32
C GLU A 366 -1.56 1.46 -15.86
N ALA A 367 -0.38 2.01 -15.60
CA ALA A 367 0.22 2.12 -14.29
C ALA A 367 0.81 3.52 -14.09
N LEU A 368 0.63 4.05 -12.87
CA LEU A 368 1.23 5.30 -12.43
C LEU A 368 2.21 5.05 -11.28
N LEU A 369 3.41 5.60 -11.41
CA LEU A 369 4.40 5.73 -10.34
C LEU A 369 4.51 7.19 -9.94
N LEU A 370 4.46 7.45 -8.64
CA LEU A 370 4.76 8.75 -8.06
C LEU A 370 5.95 8.62 -7.12
N VAL A 371 6.93 9.52 -7.25
CA VAL A 371 8.04 9.67 -6.31
C VAL A 371 8.21 11.14 -5.96
N ASP A 372 8.14 11.46 -4.67
CA ASP A 372 8.41 12.79 -4.10
C ASP A 372 9.57 12.69 -3.11
N ASP A 373 10.65 13.38 -3.43
CA ASP A 373 11.92 13.41 -2.69
C ASP A 373 12.43 14.85 -2.51
N ASP A 374 13.66 15.03 -2.00
CA ASP A 374 14.24 16.37 -1.77
C ASP A 374 14.39 17.19 -3.06
N ALA A 375 14.52 16.52 -4.22
CA ALA A 375 14.62 17.19 -5.51
C ALA A 375 13.25 17.59 -6.06
N GLY A 376 12.17 16.99 -5.55
CA GLY A 376 10.79 17.31 -5.85
C GLY A 376 9.98 16.13 -6.37
N ALA A 377 8.71 16.39 -6.62
CA ALA A 377 7.76 15.38 -7.04
C ALA A 377 7.82 15.09 -8.55
N ARG A 378 7.80 13.80 -8.89
CA ARG A 378 7.82 13.28 -10.27
C ARG A 378 6.78 12.19 -10.41
N VAL A 379 6.12 12.17 -11.56
CA VAL A 379 5.09 11.18 -11.92
C VAL A 379 5.47 10.54 -13.25
N TRP A 380 5.28 9.23 -13.35
CA TRP A 380 5.46 8.47 -14.58
C TRP A 380 4.25 7.60 -14.85
N ALA A 381 3.91 7.47 -16.14
CA ALA A 381 2.92 6.52 -16.63
C ALA A 381 3.60 5.43 -17.47
N ALA A 382 3.09 4.21 -17.40
CA ALA A 382 3.41 3.17 -18.36
C ALA A 382 2.11 2.49 -18.80
N ARG A 383 2.03 2.16 -20.08
CA ARG A 383 0.87 1.48 -20.68
C ARG A 383 1.32 0.25 -21.46
N GLY A 384 0.46 -0.75 -21.50
CA GLY A 384 0.64 -1.95 -22.31
C GLY A 384 1.32 -3.09 -21.56
N PRO A 385 1.62 -4.19 -22.28
CA PRO A 385 2.25 -5.35 -21.69
C PRO A 385 3.66 -5.00 -21.20
N TRP A 386 4.04 -5.62 -20.08
CA TRP A 386 5.40 -5.54 -19.58
C TRP A 386 6.16 -6.79 -20.02
N GLY A 387 7.04 -6.64 -21.01
CA GLY A 387 7.88 -7.72 -21.52
C GLY A 387 9.29 -7.70 -20.92
N PRO A 388 10.02 -8.85 -20.98
CA PRO A 388 11.48 -8.82 -20.97
C PRO A 388 11.99 -8.07 -22.22
N ALA A 389 13.25 -7.61 -22.19
CA ALA A 389 13.81 -6.74 -23.23
C ALA A 389 13.97 -7.44 -24.59
#